data_AF-A0A9W6YZN6-F1
#
_entry.id   AF-A0A9W6YZN6-F1
#
_cell.length_a   1.000
_cell.length_b   1.000
_cell.length_c   1.000
_cell.angle_alpha   90.00
_cell.angle_beta   90.00
_cell.angle_gamma   90.00
#
_symmetry.space_group_name_H-M   'P 1'
#
loop_
_entity.id
_entity.type
_entity.pdbx_description
1 polymer ?
#
loop_
_entity_poly.entity_id
_entity_poly.type
_entity_poly.pdbx_seq_one_letter_code
_entity_poly.pdbx_strand_id
1 'polypeptide(L)'
;MMAKGVISKELEWSEARRFFFWRARRRLNEEHLIKRIGDYLNNPASTRLEKVSRLNSWYPSSLDQKDDKAVALWIEEHHKNLDSHLKRVKSDGVKHALARLFKSDMKSTSEGLGEILNLLSSEDKQRILKHLK
;
A
#
# COMPACT_ATOMS: atom_id res chain seq x y z
N MET A 1 24.47 -17.92 -17.73
CA MET A 1 24.21 -17.20 -16.46
C MET A 1 22.78 -17.36 -15.98
N MET A 2 21.80 -17.44 -16.88
CA MET A 2 20.39 -17.68 -16.52
C MET A 2 20.18 -18.99 -15.74
N ALA A 3 20.77 -20.10 -16.19
CA ALA A 3 20.67 -21.39 -15.50
C ALA A 3 21.22 -21.38 -14.06
N LYS A 4 22.08 -20.41 -13.73
CA LYS A 4 22.62 -20.21 -12.37
C LYS A 4 21.80 -19.22 -11.54
N GLY A 5 20.71 -18.67 -12.07
CA GLY A 5 19.83 -17.73 -11.37
C GLY A 5 20.41 -16.33 -11.14
N VAL A 6 21.58 -16.01 -11.71
CA VAL A 6 22.26 -14.73 -11.50
C VAL A 6 21.60 -13.58 -12.27
N ILE A 7 20.93 -13.91 -13.39
CA ILE A 7 20.20 -12.97 -14.24
C ILE A 7 18.76 -13.42 -14.39
N SER A 8 17.83 -12.46 -14.52
CA SER A 8 16.40 -12.77 -14.63
C SER A 8 15.98 -13.28 -16.01
N LYS A 9 16.59 -12.77 -17.10
CA LYS A 9 16.24 -13.11 -18.47
C LYS A 9 17.40 -12.84 -19.44
N GLU A 10 17.51 -13.64 -20.48
CA GLU A 10 18.40 -13.41 -21.64
C GLU A 10 17.68 -12.49 -22.62
N LEU A 11 18.43 -11.57 -23.22
CA LEU A 11 17.90 -10.48 -24.01
C LEU A 11 18.64 -10.39 -25.33
N GLU A 12 17.88 -10.24 -26.41
CA GLU A 12 18.42 -9.87 -27.71
C GLU A 12 18.67 -8.36 -27.74
N TRP A 13 19.84 -7.95 -28.22
CA TRP A 13 20.25 -6.54 -28.23
C TRP A 13 19.30 -5.65 -29.04
N SER A 14 18.79 -6.16 -30.17
CA SER A 14 17.79 -5.49 -31.02
C SER A 14 16.53 -5.07 -30.24
N GLU A 15 16.03 -5.94 -29.36
CA GLU A 15 14.83 -5.71 -28.57
C GLU A 15 15.10 -5.14 -27.16
N ALA A 16 16.36 -4.98 -26.78
CA ALA A 16 16.75 -4.56 -25.43
C ALA A 16 16.12 -3.21 -25.05
N ARG A 17 16.08 -2.25 -25.98
CA ARG A 17 15.47 -0.93 -25.73
C ARG A 17 13.99 -1.05 -25.38
N ARG A 18 13.23 -1.86 -26.13
CA ARG A 18 11.80 -2.08 -25.90
C ARG A 18 11.57 -2.77 -24.56
N PHE A 19 12.39 -3.77 -24.25
CA PHE A 19 12.33 -4.47 -22.96
C PHE A 19 12.56 -3.51 -21.79
N PHE A 20 13.68 -2.77 -21.79
CA PHE A 20 14.01 -1.87 -20.67
C PHE A 20 13.02 -0.72 -20.50
N PHE A 21 12.43 -0.22 -21.59
CA PHE A 21 11.39 0.81 -21.52
C PHE A 21 10.21 0.36 -20.64
N TRP A 22 9.63 -0.81 -20.93
CA TRP A 22 8.48 -1.32 -20.16
C TRP A 22 8.88 -1.76 -18.75
N ARG A 23 10.04 -2.42 -18.62
CA ARG A 23 10.58 -2.84 -17.33
C ARG A 23 10.79 -1.66 -16.38
N ALA A 24 11.38 -0.58 -16.87
CA ALA A 24 11.64 0.63 -16.08
C ALA A 24 10.34 1.34 -15.71
N ARG A 25 9.42 1.50 -16.67
CA ARG A 25 8.11 2.12 -16.44
C ARG A 25 7.29 1.37 -15.38
N ARG A 26 7.22 0.04 -15.49
CA ARG A 26 6.61 -0.82 -14.47
C ARG A 26 7.27 -0.62 -13.10
N ARG A 27 8.60 -0.75 -13.03
CA ARG A 27 9.36 -0.65 -11.77
C ARG A 27 9.15 0.68 -11.07
N LEU A 28 9.12 1.79 -11.81
CA LEU A 28 8.87 3.12 -11.26
C LEU A 28 7.45 3.23 -10.70
N ASN A 29 6.45 2.76 -11.44
CA ASN A 29 5.05 2.77 -11.00
C ASN A 29 4.84 1.89 -9.76
N GLU A 30 5.35 0.66 -9.77
CA GLU A 30 5.28 -0.25 -8.63
C GLU A 30 5.99 0.33 -7.40
N GLU A 31 7.19 0.87 -7.56
CA GLU A 31 7.95 1.42 -6.44
C GLU A 31 7.26 2.64 -5.84
N HIS A 32 6.63 3.48 -6.66
CA HIS A 32 5.82 4.60 -6.18
C HIS A 32 4.65 4.15 -5.31
N LEU A 33 3.94 3.10 -5.73
CA LEU A 33 2.85 2.52 -4.94
C LEU A 33 3.36 1.86 -3.66
N ILE A 34 4.46 1.11 -3.73
CA ILE A 34 5.07 0.45 -2.57
C ILE A 34 5.49 1.47 -1.52
N LYS A 35 6.06 2.61 -1.94
CA LYS A 35 6.39 3.72 -1.02
C LYS A 35 5.14 4.24 -0.32
N ARG A 36 4.09 4.57 -1.07
CA ARG A 36 2.81 5.03 -0.50
C ARG A 36 2.18 4.02 0.46
N ILE A 37 2.22 2.72 0.12
CA ILE A 37 1.77 1.64 1.01
C ILE A 37 2.56 1.67 2.33
N GLY A 38 3.89 1.81 2.24
CA GLY A 38 4.77 1.91 3.40
C GLY A 38 4.44 3.11 4.28
N ASP A 39 4.25 4.28 3.68
CA ASP A 39 3.92 5.52 4.39
C ASP A 39 2.59 5.40 5.15
N TYR A 40 1.60 4.72 4.59
CA TYR A 40 0.28 4.57 5.21
C TYR A 40 0.17 3.46 6.25
N LEU A 41 1.04 2.44 6.17
CA LEU A 41 1.04 1.34 7.14
C LEU A 41 1.52 1.76 8.53
N ASN A 42 2.22 2.91 8.66
CA ASN A 42 2.75 3.44 9.93
C ASN A 42 3.47 2.38 10.79
N ASN A 43 4.05 1.37 10.13
CA ASN A 43 4.69 0.25 10.79
C ASN A 43 6.18 0.19 10.39
N PRO A 44 7.11 0.58 11.27
CA PRO A 44 8.54 0.57 10.97
C PRO A 44 9.08 -0.85 10.75
N ALA A 45 8.37 -1.88 11.23
CA ALA A 45 8.72 -3.29 11.01
C ALA A 45 8.24 -3.85 9.67
N SER A 46 7.48 -3.09 8.87
CA SER A 46 6.93 -3.59 7.62
C SER A 46 8.03 -3.90 6.60
N THR A 47 8.20 -5.18 6.28
CA THR A 47 9.26 -5.63 5.37
C THR A 47 8.87 -5.31 3.93
N ARG A 48 9.86 -5.05 3.06
CA ARG A 48 9.59 -4.83 1.62
C ARG A 48 8.73 -5.93 1.01
N LEU A 49 8.98 -7.18 1.39
CA LEU A 49 8.24 -8.35 0.94
C LEU A 49 6.73 -8.22 1.23
N GLU A 50 6.35 -7.74 2.41
CA GLU A 50 4.95 -7.56 2.78
C GLU A 50 4.28 -6.48 1.92
N LYS A 51 4.98 -5.37 1.67
CA LYS A 51 4.48 -4.27 0.84
C LYS A 51 4.26 -4.73 -0.61
N VAL A 52 5.22 -5.49 -1.15
CA VAL A 52 5.13 -6.10 -2.49
C VAL A 52 4.00 -7.13 -2.54
N SER A 53 3.89 -7.99 -1.53
CA SER A 53 2.81 -8.99 -1.43
C SER A 53 1.43 -8.33 -1.41
N ARG A 54 1.29 -7.22 -0.66
CA ARG A 54 0.06 -6.44 -0.62
C ARG A 54 -0.25 -5.79 -1.97
N LEU A 55 0.73 -5.19 -2.65
CA LEU A 55 0.53 -4.68 -4.01
C LEU A 55 0.11 -5.81 -4.97
N ASN A 56 0.76 -6.97 -4.89
CA ASN A 56 0.45 -8.12 -5.73
C ASN A 56 -0.98 -8.63 -5.52
N SER A 57 -1.52 -8.51 -4.30
CA SER A 57 -2.91 -8.88 -4.00
C SER A 57 -3.96 -7.97 -4.66
N TRP A 58 -3.56 -6.79 -5.15
CA TRP A 58 -4.46 -5.87 -5.85
C TRP A 58 -4.54 -6.15 -7.35
N TYR A 59 -3.58 -6.89 -7.90
CA TYR A 59 -3.64 -7.29 -9.29
C TYR A 59 -4.73 -8.35 -9.50
N PRO A 60 -5.49 -8.27 -10.60
CA PRO A 60 -6.45 -9.31 -10.94
C PRO A 60 -5.70 -10.59 -11.31
N SER A 61 -6.30 -11.75 -11.00
CA SER A 61 -5.71 -13.06 -11.29
C SER A 61 -5.50 -13.33 -12.79
N SER A 62 -6.18 -12.57 -13.66
CA SER A 62 -6.05 -12.63 -15.12
C SER A 62 -4.84 -11.89 -15.67
N LEU A 63 -4.16 -11.04 -14.87
CA LEU A 63 -3.01 -10.26 -15.32
C LEU A 63 -1.73 -11.11 -15.25
N ASP A 64 -1.07 -11.29 -16.39
CA ASP A 64 0.24 -11.92 -16.42
C ASP A 64 1.31 -10.99 -15.83
N GLN A 65 1.75 -11.31 -14.62
CA GLN A 65 2.79 -10.54 -13.92
C GLN A 65 4.18 -10.67 -14.57
N LYS A 66 4.39 -11.60 -15.52
CA LYS A 66 5.63 -11.71 -16.28
C LYS A 66 5.68 -10.74 -17.45
N ASP A 67 4.52 -10.25 -17.93
CA ASP A 67 4.46 -9.22 -18.97
C ASP A 67 4.58 -7.82 -18.36
N ASP A 68 5.77 -7.22 -18.49
CA ASP A 68 6.04 -5.89 -17.98
C ASP A 68 5.16 -4.80 -18.60
N LYS A 69 4.72 -4.98 -19.87
CA LYS A 69 3.87 -4.01 -20.55
C LYS A 69 2.45 -4.07 -20.00
N ALA A 70 1.89 -5.26 -19.89
CA ALA A 70 0.52 -5.44 -19.37
C ALA A 70 0.39 -4.88 -17.95
N VAL A 71 1.37 -5.16 -17.08
CA VAL A 71 1.39 -4.64 -15.70
C VAL A 71 1.51 -3.12 -15.69
N ALA A 72 2.43 -2.53 -16.46
CA ALA A 72 2.61 -1.08 -16.49
C ALA A 72 1.34 -0.35 -16.95
N LEU A 73 0.71 -0.83 -18.02
CA LEU A 73 -0.54 -0.25 -18.54
C LEU A 73 -1.69 -0.41 -17.56
N TRP A 74 -1.83 -1.58 -16.94
CA TRP A 74 -2.89 -1.82 -15.97
C TRP A 74 -2.80 -0.86 -14.78
N ILE A 75 -1.60 -0.63 -14.24
CA ILE A 75 -1.39 0.31 -13.12
C ILE A 75 -1.83 1.73 -13.51
N GLU A 76 -1.52 2.15 -14.73
CA GLU A 76 -1.85 3.50 -15.23
C GLU A 76 -3.35 3.66 -15.47
N GLU A 77 -4.00 2.65 -16.05
CA GLU A 77 -5.44 2.63 -16.29
C GLU A 77 -6.23 2.60 -14.98
N HIS A 78 -5.77 1.85 -13.98
CA HIS A 78 -6.49 1.60 -12.73
C HIS A 78 -6.03 2.50 -11.56
N HIS A 79 -5.33 3.61 -11.83
CA HIS A 79 -4.81 4.51 -10.79
C HIS A 79 -5.85 4.95 -9.76
N LYS A 80 -7.09 5.25 -10.18
CA LYS A 80 -8.17 5.66 -9.26
C LYS A 80 -8.58 4.54 -8.29
N ASN A 81 -8.63 3.31 -8.80
CA ASN A 81 -8.94 2.14 -8.00
C ASN A 81 -7.81 1.88 -6.99
N LEU A 82 -6.55 1.95 -7.43
CA LEU A 82 -5.37 1.83 -6.57
C LEU A 82 -5.33 2.91 -5.48
N ASP A 83 -5.67 4.16 -5.80
CA ASP A 83 -5.79 5.23 -4.81
C ASP A 83 -6.90 4.94 -3.79
N SER A 84 -7.99 4.29 -4.18
CA SER A 84 -9.03 3.85 -3.25
C SER A 84 -8.53 2.76 -2.30
N HIS A 85 -7.74 1.80 -2.80
CA HIS A 85 -7.09 0.78 -1.97
C HIS A 85 -6.07 1.41 -1.01
N LEU A 86 -5.29 2.39 -1.47
CA LEU A 86 -4.36 3.15 -0.63
C LEU A 86 -5.08 3.88 0.51
N LYS A 87 -6.24 4.51 0.24
CA LYS A 87 -7.06 5.13 1.29
C LYS A 87 -7.54 4.13 2.33
N ARG A 88 -7.92 2.91 1.91
CA ARG A 88 -8.28 1.82 2.83
C ARG A 88 -7.09 1.42 3.71
N VAL A 89 -5.91 1.21 3.11
CA VAL A 89 -4.67 0.92 3.86
C VAL A 89 -4.36 2.00 4.88
N LYS A 90 -4.53 3.28 4.52
CA LYS A 90 -4.35 4.40 5.46
C LYS A 90 -5.33 4.32 6.63
N SER A 91 -6.61 4.08 6.36
CA SER A 91 -7.61 3.94 7.42
C SER A 91 -7.29 2.77 8.35
N ASP A 92 -6.86 1.64 7.80
CA ASP A 92 -6.50 0.46 8.59
C ASP A 92 -5.22 0.68 9.40
N GLY A 93 -4.24 1.40 8.83
CA GLY A 93 -3.03 1.84 9.53
C GLY A 93 -3.35 2.69 10.76
N VAL A 94 -4.30 3.63 10.67
CA VAL A 94 -4.77 4.43 11.81
C VAL A 94 -5.42 3.57 12.88
N LYS A 95 -6.30 2.63 12.49
CA LYS A 95 -6.93 1.69 13.45
C LYS A 95 -5.89 0.84 14.18
N HIS A 96 -4.91 0.31 13.46
CA HIS A 96 -3.83 -0.48 14.04
C HIS A 96 -2.93 0.36 14.96
N ALA A 97 -2.64 1.61 14.59
CA ALA A 97 -1.89 2.53 15.43
C ALA A 97 -2.64 2.81 16.75
N LEU A 98 -3.95 3.10 16.68
CA LEU A 98 -4.78 3.29 17.87
C LEU A 98 -4.79 2.04 18.76
N ALA A 99 -5.03 0.85 18.18
CA ALA A 99 -5.00 -0.40 18.93
C ALA A 99 -3.63 -0.66 19.60
N ARG A 100 -2.53 -0.29 18.93
CA ARG A 100 -1.19 -0.38 19.48
C ARG A 100 -1.00 0.58 20.67
N LEU A 101 -1.48 1.83 20.55
CA LEU A 101 -1.42 2.82 21.63
C LEU A 101 -2.22 2.37 22.86
N PHE A 102 -3.43 1.85 22.66
CA PHE A 102 -4.24 1.26 23.73
C PHE A 102 -3.55 0.08 24.42
N LYS A 103 -2.83 -0.75 23.67
CA LYS A 103 -2.07 -1.88 24.23
C LYS A 103 -0.84 -1.44 25.02
N SER A 104 -0.18 -0.34 24.62
CA SER A 104 1.00 0.17 25.33
C SER A 104 0.65 0.99 26.56
N ASP A 105 -0.33 1.90 26.46
CA ASP A 105 -0.75 2.76 27.56
C ASP A 105 -2.24 3.12 27.43
N MET A 106 -3.06 2.33 28.12
CA MET A 106 -4.51 2.49 28.16
C MET A 106 -4.94 3.81 28.83
N LYS A 107 -4.21 4.26 29.85
CA LYS A 107 -4.62 5.42 30.66
C LYS A 107 -4.37 6.71 29.90
N SER A 108 -3.14 6.93 29.43
CA SER A 108 -2.80 8.15 28.68
C SER A 108 -3.56 8.25 27.36
N THR A 109 -3.80 7.11 26.69
CA THR A 109 -4.57 7.08 25.43
C THR A 109 -6.04 7.41 25.66
N SER A 110 -6.65 6.97 26.77
CA SER A 110 -8.05 7.27 27.08
C SER A 110 -8.24 8.72 27.54
N GLU A 111 -7.31 9.27 28.31
CA GLU A 111 -7.27 10.70 28.67
C GLU A 111 -7.16 11.59 27.42
N GLY A 112 -6.21 11.30 26.51
CA GLY A 112 -6.05 12.05 25.26
C GLY A 112 -7.27 11.93 24.32
N LEU A 113 -7.93 10.77 24.25
CA LEU A 113 -9.19 10.63 23.53
C LEU A 113 -10.31 11.48 24.15
N GLY A 114 -10.37 11.58 25.49
CA GLY A 114 -11.31 12.43 26.19
C GLY A 114 -11.15 13.91 25.84
N GLU A 115 -9.91 14.40 25.77
CA GLU A 115 -9.60 15.77 25.34
C GLU A 115 -10.02 16.03 23.89
N ILE A 116 -9.71 15.11 22.98
CA ILE A 116 -10.10 15.22 21.56
C ILE A 116 -11.63 15.21 21.44
N LEU A 117 -12.31 14.32 22.17
CA LEU A 117 -13.78 14.27 22.18
C LEU A 117 -14.36 15.60 22.65
N ASN A 118 -13.78 16.26 23.65
CA ASN A 118 -14.27 17.56 24.11
C ASN A 118 -14.17 18.66 23.05
N LEU A 119 -13.11 18.63 22.22
CA LEU A 119 -12.87 19.57 21.12
C LEU A 119 -13.79 19.36 19.91
N LEU A 120 -14.43 18.18 19.77
CA LEU A 120 -15.31 17.86 18.65
C LEU A 120 -16.68 18.54 18.74
N SER A 121 -17.26 18.81 17.57
CA SER A 121 -18.61 19.33 17.43
C SER A 121 -19.66 18.37 18.02
N SER A 122 -20.84 18.89 18.36
CA SER A 122 -21.97 18.07 18.83
C SER A 122 -22.42 17.04 17.79
N GLU A 123 -22.28 17.35 16.49
CA GLU A 123 -22.62 16.44 15.39
C GLU A 123 -21.66 15.24 15.33
N ASP A 124 -20.35 15.49 15.43
CA ASP A 124 -19.34 14.41 15.37
C ASP A 124 -19.38 13.52 16.61
N LYS A 125 -19.67 14.09 17.80
CA LYS A 125 -19.94 13.31 19.02
C LYS A 125 -21.09 12.33 18.83
N GLN A 126 -22.19 12.76 18.22
CA GLN A 126 -23.32 11.88 17.92
C GLN A 126 -22.97 10.77 16.92
N ARG A 127 -22.15 11.08 15.90
CA ARG A 127 -21.67 10.06 14.94
C ARG A 127 -20.85 8.98 15.64
N ILE A 128 -19.95 9.36 16.54
CA ILE A 128 -19.15 8.41 17.32
C ILE A 128 -20.03 7.57 18.25
N LEU A 129 -21.00 8.19 18.94
CA LEU A 129 -21.94 7.47 19.81
C LEU A 129 -22.77 6.42 19.05
N LYS A 130 -23.10 6.65 17.78
CA LYS A 130 -23.77 5.66 16.92
C LYS A 130 -22.91 4.43 16.61
N HIS A 131 -21.59 4.57 16.63
CA HIS A 131 -20.66 3.45 16.41
C HIS A 131 -20.31 2.68 17.69
N LEU A 132 -20.67 3.19 18.87
CA LEU A 132 -20.41 2.58 20.18
C LEU A 132 -21.61 1.84 20.78
N LYS A 133 -22.82 2.08 20.24
CA LYS A 133 -24.03 1.30 20.55
C LYS A 133 -24.10 0.06 19.67
#